data_AF-A0A7X7GWZ3-F1
#
_entry.id   AF-A0A7X7GWZ3-F1
#
_cell.length_a   1.000
_cell.length_b   1.000
_cell.length_c   1.000
_cell.angle_alpha   90.00
_cell.angle_beta   90.00
_cell.angle_gamma   90.00
#
_symmetry.space_group_name_H-M   'P 1'
#
loop_
_entity.id
_entity.type
_entity.pdbx_description
1 polymer ?
#
loop_
_entity_poly.entity_id
_entity_poly.type
_entity_poly.pdbx_seq_one_letter_code
_entity_poly.pdbx_strand_id
1 'polypeptide(L)'
;MSCGMASSRMVINDHTGQDPGEAALRQQSSGMPNGYDPVNGTRMDNLEAVLHANGVPSATLRHSQSVGDLQAATACGNPAIVHVNNPDGSGHFMVCDGVTSNPDGSRAVRVRDPGGAQTTMSEQQFNDRGYSGWAVTT
;
A
#
# COMPACT_ATOMS: atom_id res chain seq x y z
N MET A 1 -1.09 -6.47 -14.88
CA MET A 1 -0.95 -6.50 -13.41
C MET A 1 -1.44 -5.17 -12.89
N SER A 2 -2.18 -5.17 -11.79
CA SER A 2 -2.79 -4.00 -11.17
C SER A 2 -2.20 -3.82 -9.77
N CYS A 3 -1.28 -2.87 -9.61
CA CYS A 3 -0.52 -2.72 -8.36
C CYS A 3 -1.42 -2.43 -7.15
N GLY A 4 -2.51 -1.68 -7.32
CA GLY A 4 -3.48 -1.42 -6.26
C GLY A 4 -4.21 -2.69 -5.78
N MET A 5 -4.73 -3.51 -6.71
CA MET A 5 -5.44 -4.74 -6.34
C MET A 5 -4.50 -5.83 -5.84
N ALA A 6 -3.30 -5.95 -6.43
CA ALA A 6 -2.28 -6.87 -5.94
C ALA A 6 -1.81 -6.50 -4.52
N SER A 7 -1.62 -5.20 -4.22
CA SER A 7 -1.33 -4.74 -2.85
C SER A 7 -2.50 -4.98 -1.90
N SER A 8 -3.74 -4.74 -2.36
CA SER A 8 -4.94 -5.02 -1.57
C SER A 8 -5.07 -6.50 -1.24
N ARG A 9 -4.82 -7.39 -2.20
CA ARG A 9 -4.79 -8.85 -2.01
C ARG A 9 -3.81 -9.26 -0.91
N MET A 10 -2.60 -8.69 -0.90
CA MET A 10 -1.60 -8.98 0.13
C MET A 10 -2.10 -8.58 1.52
N VAL A 11 -2.62 -7.35 1.65
CA VAL A 11 -3.14 -6.84 2.93
C VAL A 11 -4.36 -7.62 3.41
N ILE A 12 -5.29 -7.97 2.51
CA ILE A 12 -6.45 -8.82 2.84
C ILE A 12 -5.98 -10.17 3.37
N ASN A 13 -5.02 -10.80 2.71
CA ASN A 13 -4.48 -12.08 3.13
C ASN A 13 -3.80 -12.00 4.51
N ASP A 14 -3.05 -10.93 4.79
CA ASP A 14 -2.41 -10.76 6.09
C ASP A 14 -3.42 -10.62 7.24
N HIS A 15 -4.54 -9.94 7.00
CA HIS A 15 -5.57 -9.70 8.02
C HIS A 15 -6.57 -10.85 8.18
N THR A 16 -6.88 -11.57 7.10
CA THR A 16 -8.00 -12.53 7.07
C THR A 16 -7.57 -13.97 6.81
N GLY A 17 -6.33 -14.19 6.34
CA GLY A 17 -5.87 -15.48 5.82
C GLY A 17 -6.52 -15.89 4.50
N GLN A 18 -7.29 -15.00 3.87
CA GLN A 18 -7.99 -15.27 2.61
C GLN A 18 -7.27 -14.63 1.43
N ASP A 19 -7.25 -15.35 0.33
CA ASP A 19 -6.74 -14.85 -0.94
C ASP A 19 -7.87 -14.77 -1.98
N PRO A 20 -8.48 -13.59 -2.18
CA PRO A 20 -9.56 -13.41 -3.16
C PRO A 20 -9.06 -13.49 -4.62
N GLY A 21 -7.74 -13.37 -4.86
CA GLY A 21 -7.15 -13.31 -6.19
C GLY A 21 -7.28 -11.94 -6.87
N GLU A 22 -6.24 -11.56 -7.62
CA GLU A 22 -6.17 -10.22 -8.25
C GLU A 22 -7.28 -9.98 -9.30
N ALA A 23 -7.67 -11.01 -10.05
CA ALA A 23 -8.73 -10.89 -11.06
C ALA A 23 -10.10 -10.57 -10.44
N ALA A 24 -10.44 -11.23 -9.32
CA ALA A 24 -11.69 -10.97 -8.61
C ALA A 24 -11.69 -9.57 -8.00
N LEU A 25 -10.59 -9.15 -7.39
CA LEU A 25 -10.46 -7.80 -6.85
C LEU A 25 -10.56 -6.72 -7.93
N ARG A 26 -9.97 -6.93 -9.11
CA ARG A 26 -10.16 -6.01 -10.25
C ARG A 26 -11.63 -5.90 -10.65
N GLN A 27 -12.33 -7.03 -10.79
CA GLN A 27 -13.75 -7.04 -11.14
C GLN A 27 -14.61 -6.33 -10.07
N GLN A 28 -14.35 -6.61 -8.79
CA GLN A 28 -15.03 -5.98 -7.68
C GLN A 28 -14.77 -4.46 -7.65
N SER A 29 -13.51 -4.05 -7.75
CA SER A 29 -13.07 -2.66 -7.75
C SER A 29 -13.67 -1.87 -8.91
N SER A 30 -13.72 -2.43 -10.14
CA SER A 30 -14.34 -1.76 -11.29
C SER A 30 -15.84 -1.47 -11.10
N GLY A 31 -16.53 -2.19 -10.20
CA GLY A 31 -17.92 -1.92 -9.84
C GLY A 31 -18.10 -0.86 -8.73
N MET A 32 -17.00 -0.35 -8.17
CA MET A 32 -16.99 0.64 -7.09
C MET A 32 -16.63 2.04 -7.62
N PRO A 33 -17.04 3.12 -6.94
CA PRO A 33 -16.57 4.47 -7.25
C PRO A 33 -15.04 4.52 -7.30
N ASN A 34 -14.50 5.27 -8.27
CA ASN A 34 -13.05 5.45 -8.43
C ASN A 34 -12.25 4.13 -8.58
N GLY A 35 -12.96 3.11 -9.07
CA GLY A 35 -12.51 1.74 -9.27
C GLY A 35 -11.34 1.56 -10.23
N TYR A 36 -10.87 0.31 -10.28
CA TYR A 36 -9.89 -0.13 -11.26
C TYR A 36 -10.38 0.12 -12.68
N ASP A 37 -9.55 0.84 -13.43
CA ASP A 37 -9.64 1.03 -14.85
C ASP A 37 -8.34 0.51 -15.51
N PRO A 38 -8.42 -0.27 -16.59
CA PRO A 38 -7.23 -0.86 -17.22
C PRO A 38 -6.29 0.18 -17.85
N VAL A 39 -6.75 1.41 -18.10
CA VAL A 39 -5.95 2.49 -18.68
C VAL A 39 -5.41 3.42 -17.60
N ASN A 40 -6.24 3.76 -16.60
CA ASN A 40 -5.95 4.80 -15.61
C ASN A 40 -5.52 4.24 -14.24
N GLY A 41 -5.59 2.92 -14.03
CA GLY A 41 -5.25 2.30 -12.76
C GLY A 41 -6.37 2.40 -11.73
N THR A 42 -6.01 2.55 -10.45
CA THR A 42 -6.96 2.60 -9.34
C THR A 42 -6.64 3.80 -8.44
N ARG A 43 -7.65 4.40 -7.83
CA ARG A 43 -7.46 5.49 -6.87
C ARG A 43 -7.37 4.96 -5.43
N MET A 44 -6.67 5.69 -4.57
CA MET A 44 -6.42 5.29 -3.17
C MET A 44 -7.68 5.09 -2.33
N ASP A 45 -8.69 5.95 -2.52
CA ASP A 45 -10.00 5.85 -1.85
C ASP A 45 -10.75 4.57 -2.23
N ASN A 46 -10.54 4.08 -3.45
CA ASN A 46 -11.09 2.78 -3.84
C ASN A 46 -10.39 1.61 -3.13
N LEU A 47 -9.09 1.72 -2.83
CA LEU A 47 -8.37 0.66 -2.10
C LEU A 47 -8.93 0.49 -0.68
N GLU A 48 -9.23 1.59 0.01
CA GLU A 48 -9.91 1.56 1.31
C GLU A 48 -11.25 0.81 1.22
N ALA A 49 -12.10 1.16 0.24
CA ALA A 49 -13.39 0.51 0.04
C ALA A 49 -13.25 -1.00 -0.29
N VAL A 50 -12.27 -1.37 -1.11
CA VAL A 50 -11.97 -2.78 -1.42
C VAL A 50 -11.53 -3.54 -0.17
N LEU A 51 -10.66 -2.96 0.66
CA LEU A 51 -10.22 -3.56 1.92
C LEU A 51 -11.39 -3.75 2.90
N HIS A 52 -12.25 -2.74 3.07
CA HIS A 52 -13.47 -2.85 3.89
C HIS A 52 -14.36 -4.00 3.42
N ALA A 53 -14.61 -4.07 2.11
CA ALA A 53 -15.47 -5.09 1.52
C ALA A 53 -14.91 -6.51 1.62
N ASN A 54 -13.61 -6.66 1.92
CA ASN A 54 -12.92 -7.94 2.05
C ASN A 54 -12.43 -8.20 3.49
N GLY A 55 -13.12 -7.63 4.49
CA GLY A 55 -12.93 -8.01 5.89
C GLY A 55 -11.83 -7.27 6.64
N VAL A 56 -11.34 -6.14 6.10
CA VAL A 56 -10.38 -5.25 6.79
C VAL A 56 -11.05 -3.90 7.10
N PRO A 57 -12.04 -3.83 8.00
CA PRO A 57 -12.85 -2.63 8.25
C PRO A 57 -12.09 -1.49 8.91
N SER A 58 -10.92 -1.76 9.50
CA SER A 58 -10.03 -0.74 10.08
C SER A 58 -9.24 0.04 9.04
N ALA A 59 -9.25 -0.40 7.77
CA ALA A 59 -8.56 0.29 6.69
C ALA A 59 -8.99 1.76 6.65
N THR A 60 -8.06 2.70 6.55
CA THR A 60 -8.37 4.12 6.49
C THR A 60 -7.44 4.83 5.53
N LEU A 61 -7.97 5.58 4.57
CA LEU A 61 -7.17 6.47 3.75
C LEU A 61 -6.64 7.64 4.59
N ARG A 62 -5.33 7.82 4.56
CA ARG A 62 -4.60 8.90 5.21
C ARG A 62 -3.81 9.71 4.18
N HIS A 63 -3.75 11.02 4.43
CA HIS A 63 -2.99 11.97 3.65
C HIS A 63 -1.87 12.59 4.49
N SER A 64 -0.89 13.17 3.82
CA SER A 64 0.23 13.89 4.45
C SER A 64 0.98 13.07 5.52
N GLN A 65 1.05 11.75 5.33
CA GLN A 65 1.75 10.84 6.22
C GLN A 65 3.26 10.96 6.00
N SER A 66 4.01 11.11 7.09
CA SER A 66 5.46 10.98 7.09
C SER A 66 5.87 9.50 7.22
N VAL A 67 7.15 9.20 7.00
CA VAL A 67 7.70 7.86 7.29
C VAL A 67 7.62 7.52 8.79
N GLY A 68 7.66 8.53 9.66
CA GLY A 68 7.40 8.35 11.10
C GLY A 68 5.94 7.98 11.41
N ASP A 69 4.98 8.53 10.66
CA ASP A 69 3.57 8.15 10.80
C ASP A 69 3.35 6.71 10.30
N LEU A 70 3.99 6.34 9.19
CA LEU A 70 4.01 4.95 8.72
C LEU A 70 4.61 4.01 9.76
N GLN A 71 5.65 4.42 10.47
CA GLN A 71 6.23 3.63 11.56
C GLN A 71 5.22 3.33 12.66
N ALA A 72 4.45 4.34 13.08
CA ALA A 72 3.41 4.17 14.08
C ALA A 72 2.23 3.32 13.56
N ALA A 73 1.79 3.60 12.33
CA ALA A 73 0.68 2.89 11.69
C ALA A 73 0.99 1.41 11.43
N THR A 74 2.26 1.09 11.13
CA THR A 74 2.71 -0.27 10.86
C THR A 74 3.28 -1.01 12.07
N ALA A 75 3.19 -0.40 13.24
CA ALA A 75 3.51 -1.06 14.49
C ALA A 75 2.63 -2.30 14.70
N CYS A 76 3.13 -3.25 15.49
CA CYS A 76 2.44 -4.51 15.79
C CYS A 76 2.11 -5.38 14.56
N GLY A 77 2.72 -5.12 13.40
CA GLY A 77 2.59 -5.95 12.20
C GLY A 77 1.42 -5.56 11.29
N ASN A 78 0.82 -4.38 11.46
CA ASN A 78 -0.24 -3.90 10.58
C ASN A 78 0.35 -3.34 9.27
N PRO A 79 0.12 -3.93 8.09
CA PRO A 79 0.64 -3.36 6.86
C PRO A 79 -0.12 -2.08 6.45
N ALA A 80 0.52 -1.22 5.68
CA ALA A 80 -0.12 -0.07 5.04
C ALA A 80 0.12 -0.12 3.52
N ILE A 81 -0.89 0.19 2.71
CA ILE A 81 -0.69 0.41 1.27
C ILE A 81 -0.20 1.84 1.09
N VAL A 82 0.92 2.04 0.42
CA VAL A 82 1.52 3.36 0.18
C VAL A 82 1.52 3.70 -1.30
N HIS A 83 1.41 4.99 -1.62
CA HIS A 83 1.53 5.48 -2.99
C HIS A 83 2.87 6.21 -3.19
N VAL A 84 3.55 5.86 -4.27
CA VAL A 84 4.77 6.50 -4.72
C VAL A 84 4.57 7.05 -6.15
N ASN A 85 5.14 8.22 -6.41
CA ASN A 85 5.29 8.77 -7.75
C ASN A 85 6.72 8.47 -8.19
N ASN A 86 6.91 7.41 -8.96
CA ASN A 86 8.23 7.01 -9.43
C ASN A 86 8.92 8.18 -10.16
N PRO A 87 10.26 8.20 -10.25
CA PRO A 87 11.00 9.28 -10.90
C PRO A 87 10.62 9.54 -12.38
N ASP A 88 10.02 8.56 -13.06
CA ASP A 88 9.50 8.68 -14.43
C ASP A 88 8.09 9.32 -14.50
N GLY A 89 7.52 9.72 -13.36
CA GLY A 89 6.20 10.32 -13.23
C GLY A 89 5.06 9.31 -13.10
N SER A 90 5.33 8.00 -13.15
CA SER A 90 4.30 6.96 -12.98
C SER A 90 3.89 6.80 -11.51
N GLY A 91 2.59 6.67 -11.26
CA GLY A 91 2.06 6.30 -9.95
C GLY A 91 2.17 4.80 -9.70
N HIS A 92 2.55 4.40 -8.48
CA HIS A 92 2.65 2.99 -8.08
C HIS A 92 2.19 2.77 -6.64
N PHE A 93 1.64 1.59 -6.37
CA PHE A 93 1.25 1.16 -5.03
C PHE A 93 2.14 0.02 -4.57
N MET A 94 2.57 0.10 -3.31
CA MET A 94 3.30 -0.96 -2.62
C MET A 94 2.72 -1.16 -1.23
N VAL A 95 3.05 -2.26 -0.59
CA VAL A 95 2.73 -2.47 0.83
C VAL A 95 3.96 -2.13 1.67
N CYS A 96 3.80 -1.26 2.66
CA CYS A 96 4.76 -1.04 3.74
C CYS A 96 4.40 -1.97 4.90
N ASP A 97 5.29 -2.91 5.22
CA ASP A 97 5.08 -3.90 6.29
C ASP A 97 5.68 -3.46 7.63
N GLY A 98 6.33 -2.31 7.67
CA GLY A 98 7.05 -1.85 8.85
C GLY A 98 8.12 -0.82 8.54
N VAL A 99 8.37 0.03 9.52
CA VAL A 99 9.51 0.95 9.54
C VAL A 99 10.31 0.71 10.81
N THR A 100 11.62 0.55 10.68
CA THR A 100 12.54 0.33 11.80
C THR A 100 13.44 1.55 11.95
N SER A 101 13.53 2.10 13.17
CA SER A 101 14.55 3.09 13.52
C SER A 101 15.86 2.39 13.84
N ASN A 102 16.94 2.86 13.21
CA ASN A 102 18.29 2.42 13.47
C ASN A 102 18.89 3.23 14.64
N PRO A 103 19.93 2.71 15.33
CA PRO A 103 20.57 3.40 16.45
C PRO A 103 21.16 4.79 16.09
N ASP A 104 21.50 5.02 14.82
CA ASP A 104 22.02 6.28 14.30
C ASP A 104 20.91 7.32 13.99
N GLY A 105 19.65 6.98 14.25
CA GLY A 105 18.49 7.83 13.98
C GLY A 105 17.94 7.73 12.55
N SER A 106 18.60 6.99 11.65
CA SER A 106 18.05 6.69 10.32
C SER A 106 16.90 5.69 10.41
N ARG A 107 16.05 5.62 9.38
CA ARG A 107 14.99 4.60 9.29
C ARG A 107 15.18 3.69 8.08
N ALA A 108 14.78 2.43 8.24
CA ALA A 108 14.65 1.45 7.18
C ALA A 108 13.17 1.09 7.00
N VAL A 109 12.69 1.09 5.75
CA VAL A 109 11.32 0.80 5.38
C VAL A 109 11.28 -0.57 4.70
N ARG A 110 10.49 -1.49 5.24
CA ARG A 110 10.25 -2.81 4.66
C ARG A 110 9.02 -2.75 3.77
N VAL A 111 9.17 -3.11 2.50
CA VAL A 111 8.08 -3.05 1.51
C VAL A 111 7.93 -4.33 0.72
N ARG A 112 6.69 -4.65 0.33
CA ARG A 112 6.35 -5.62 -0.71
C ARG A 112 5.86 -4.87 -1.95
N ASP A 113 6.60 -5.00 -3.04
CA ASP A 113 6.19 -4.46 -4.33
C ASP A 113 5.38 -5.51 -5.09
N PRO A 114 4.13 -5.23 -5.52
CA PRO A 114 3.34 -6.20 -6.28
C PRO A 114 3.95 -6.61 -7.63
N GLY A 115 4.84 -5.80 -8.19
CA GLY A 115 5.61 -6.13 -9.40
C GLY A 115 6.98 -6.75 -9.11
N GLY A 116 7.35 -6.95 -7.85
CA GLY A 116 8.70 -7.34 -7.45
C GLY A 116 8.75 -8.20 -6.18
N ALA A 117 9.94 -8.25 -5.59
CA ALA A 117 10.16 -8.97 -4.33
C ALA A 117 9.94 -8.06 -3.12
N GLN A 118 9.77 -8.67 -1.95
CA GLN A 118 9.91 -7.96 -0.68
C GLN A 118 11.34 -7.42 -0.55
N THR A 119 11.47 -6.15 -0.20
CA THR A 119 12.76 -5.49 -0.02
C THR A 119 12.75 -4.62 1.23
N THR A 120 13.93 -4.34 1.76
CA THR A 120 14.12 -3.29 2.77
C THR A 120 14.96 -2.20 2.13
N MET A 121 14.51 -0.95 2.26
CA MET A 121 15.20 0.21 1.71
C MET A 121 15.37 1.28 2.79
N SER A 122 16.34 2.17 2.63
CA SER A 122 16.47 3.32 3.53
C SER A 122 15.29 4.29 3.36
N GLU A 123 15.02 5.10 4.38
CA GLU A 123 14.06 6.21 4.27
C GLU A 123 14.38 7.13 3.08
N GLN A 124 15.66 7.40 2.82
CA GLN A 124 16.07 8.17 1.65
C GLN A 124 15.68 7.49 0.34
N GLN A 125 15.97 6.20 0.17
CA GLN A 125 15.60 5.45 -1.03
C GLN A 125 14.08 5.40 -1.23
N PHE A 126 13.32 5.25 -0.15
CA PHE A 126 11.86 5.27 -0.18
C PHE A 126 11.31 6.64 -0.63
N ASN A 127 11.90 7.72 -0.12
CA ASN A 127 11.55 9.09 -0.50
C ASN A 127 11.99 9.43 -1.94
N ASP A 128 13.17 8.97 -2.36
CA ASP A 128 13.69 9.15 -3.74
C ASP A 128 12.84 8.42 -4.78
N ARG A 129 12.17 7.34 -4.36
CA ARG A 129 11.15 6.67 -5.17
C ARG A 129 9.85 7.49 -5.29
N GLY A 130 9.76 8.60 -4.57
CA GLY A 130 8.68 9.57 -4.64
C GLY A 130 7.49 9.24 -3.75
N TYR A 131 7.72 8.77 -2.53
CA TYR A 131 6.64 8.59 -1.56
C TYR A 131 5.79 9.86 -1.44
N SER A 132 4.49 9.70 -1.70
CA SER A 132 3.57 10.83 -1.87
C SER A 132 2.94 11.31 -0.56
N GLY A 133 3.18 10.62 0.55
CA GLY A 133 2.48 10.85 1.83
C GLY A 133 1.05 10.32 1.87
N TRP A 134 0.61 9.60 0.84
CA TRP A 134 -0.70 8.94 0.82
C TRP A 134 -0.54 7.48 1.22
N ALA A 135 -1.38 7.02 2.14
CA ALA A 135 -1.39 5.64 2.59
C ALA A 135 -2.79 5.18 2.98
N VAL A 136 -3.09 3.89 2.79
CA VAL A 136 -4.20 3.20 3.43
C VAL A 136 -3.63 2.38 4.58
N THR A 137 -3.85 2.84 5.81
CA THR A 137 -3.39 2.18 7.05
C THR A 137 -4.43 1.17 7.52
N THR A 138 -4.04 0.10 8.22
CA THR A 138 -4.95 -0.95 8.70
C THR A 138 -4.91 -1.19 10.20
#